data_AF-A0A841R1Y7-F1
#
_entry.id   AF-A0A841R1Y7-F1
#
_cell.length_a   1.000
_cell.length_b   1.000
_cell.length_c   1.000
_cell.angle_alpha   90.00
_cell.angle_beta   90.00
_cell.angle_gamma   90.00
#
_symmetry.space_group_name_H-M   'P 1'
#
loop_
_entity.id
_entity.type
_entity.pdbx_description
1 polymer ?
#
loop_
_entity_poly.entity_id
_entity_poly.type
_entity_poly.pdbx_seq_one_letter_code
_entity_poly.pdbx_strand_id
1 'polypeptide(L)'
;MLNSTEKMVDVGGFPIPEDQAEQFCEMREAMAEAATEVLKSFCTKVERKNLDEVLGEGVIGYFADGDEVHVSLDPFEVPAMRVAHERGKLLEYILAANGIPVEYYEQHLRRV
;
A
#
# COMPACT_ATOMS: atom_id res chain seq x y z
N MET A 1 4.10 -8.77 36.00
CA MET A 1 4.41 -7.32 35.95
C MET A 1 4.51 -6.96 34.48
N LEU A 2 3.52 -6.25 33.93
CA LEU A 2 3.62 -5.66 32.58
C LEU A 2 4.12 -4.22 32.78
N ASN A 3 5.42 -4.05 32.92
CA ASN A 3 6.03 -2.74 32.70
C ASN A 3 6.25 -2.65 31.20
N SER A 4 5.36 -1.98 30.48
CA SER A 4 5.72 -1.40 29.20
C SER A 4 4.93 -0.11 29.05
N THR A 5 5.49 0.99 29.55
CA THR A 5 5.29 2.29 28.90
C THR A 5 6.12 2.25 27.62
N GLU A 6 5.63 1.49 26.64
CA GLU A 6 6.22 1.43 25.31
C GLU A 6 6.19 2.86 24.76
N LYS A 7 7.36 3.41 24.47
CA LYS A 7 7.45 4.76 23.94
C LYS A 7 7.01 4.71 22.49
N MET A 8 5.96 5.46 22.17
CA MET A 8 5.43 5.59 20.83
C MET A 8 6.01 6.83 20.16
N VAL A 9 6.28 6.74 18.86
CA VAL A 9 6.68 7.86 18.00
C VAL A 9 5.69 7.98 16.85
N ASP A 10 5.48 9.22 16.39
CA ASP A 10 4.63 9.49 15.23
C ASP A 10 5.41 9.23 13.94
N VAL A 11 4.94 8.27 13.14
CA VAL A 11 5.46 7.98 11.80
C VAL A 11 4.34 8.21 10.79
N GLY A 12 4.33 9.38 10.17
CA GLY A 12 3.38 9.72 9.09
C GLY A 12 1.93 9.80 9.55
N GLY A 13 1.66 10.20 10.79
CA GLY A 13 0.33 10.29 11.39
C GLY A 13 -0.07 9.08 12.22
N PHE A 14 0.79 8.05 12.30
CA PHE A 14 0.50 6.81 13.00
C PHE A 14 1.42 6.61 14.22
N PRO A 15 0.86 6.19 15.37
CA PRO A 15 1.67 5.86 16.55
C PRO A 15 2.35 4.51 16.36
N ILE A 16 3.68 4.49 16.33
CA ILE A 16 4.49 3.27 16.18
C ILE A 16 5.40 3.12 17.41
N PRO A 17 5.58 1.89 17.95
CA PRO A 17 6.60 1.65 18.97
C PRO A 17 7.98 2.12 18.49
N GLU A 18 8.71 2.87 19.32
CA GLU A 18 9.98 3.50 18.96
C GLU A 18 11.02 2.50 18.44
N ASP A 19 11.02 1.28 18.99
CA ASP A 19 11.91 0.18 18.59
C ASP A 19 11.53 -0.47 17.25
N GLN A 20 10.33 -0.20 16.72
CA GLN A 20 9.83 -0.70 15.44
C GLN A 20 9.79 0.38 14.35
N ALA A 21 9.93 1.66 14.72
CA ALA A 21 9.74 2.78 13.81
C ALA A 21 10.70 2.77 12.61
N GLU A 22 11.97 2.44 12.82
CA GLU A 22 12.96 2.35 11.73
C GLU A 22 12.59 1.25 10.73
N GLN A 23 12.30 0.05 11.23
CA GLN A 23 11.88 -1.09 10.39
C GLN A 23 10.58 -0.79 9.64
N PHE A 24 9.62 -0.13 10.29
CA PHE A 24 8.38 0.26 9.65
C PHE A 24 8.61 1.27 8.51
N CYS A 25 9.46 2.28 8.72
CA CYS A 25 9.83 3.25 7.69
C CYS A 25 10.45 2.55 6.45
N GLU A 26 11.43 1.67 6.66
CA GLU A 26 12.08 0.94 5.56
C GLU A 26 11.07 0.07 4.79
N MET A 27 10.22 -0.66 5.51
CA MET A 27 9.19 -1.49 4.92
C MET A 27 8.16 -0.67 4.14
N ARG A 28 7.75 0.49 4.67
CA ARG A 28 6.81 1.40 4.02
C ARG A 28 7.35 1.92 2.70
N GLU A 29 8.62 2.33 2.65
CA GLU A 29 9.25 2.80 1.42
C GLU A 29 9.37 1.67 0.37
N ALA A 30 9.80 0.48 0.79
CA ALA A 30 9.90 -0.68 -0.10
C ALA A 30 8.53 -1.07 -0.69
N MET A 31 7.47 -1.04 0.12
CA MET A 31 6.11 -1.37 -0.32
C MET A 31 5.49 -0.27 -1.19
N ALA A 32 5.81 1.00 -0.95
CA ALA A 32 5.41 2.10 -1.82
C ALA A 32 6.01 1.94 -3.23
N GLU A 33 7.31 1.59 -3.33
CA GLU A 33 7.96 1.31 -4.60
C GLU A 33 7.34 0.10 -5.31
N ALA A 34 7.19 -1.02 -4.59
CA ALA A 34 6.61 -2.24 -5.15
C ALA A 34 5.17 -2.03 -5.65
N ALA A 35 4.33 -1.33 -4.90
CA ALA A 35 2.98 -0.99 -5.33
C ALA A 35 2.98 -0.05 -6.54
N THR A 36 3.89 0.93 -6.56
CA THR A 36 4.04 1.84 -7.70
C THR A 36 4.32 1.06 -8.99
N GLU A 37 5.23 0.09 -8.95
CA GLU A 37 5.55 -0.72 -10.13
C GLU A 37 4.37 -1.62 -10.56
N VAL A 38 3.65 -2.21 -9.61
CA VAL A 38 2.44 -2.98 -9.93
C VAL A 38 1.37 -2.10 -10.58
N LEU A 39 1.09 -0.93 -10.00
CA LEU A 39 0.07 -0.01 -10.53
C LEU A 39 0.46 0.53 -11.91
N LYS A 40 1.75 0.82 -12.16
CA LYS A 40 2.22 1.24 -13.49
C LYS A 40 1.93 0.21 -14.59
N SER A 41 1.82 -1.06 -14.24
CA SER A 41 1.55 -2.12 -15.23
C SER A 41 0.16 -2.03 -15.87
N PHE A 42 -0.80 -1.35 -15.22
CA PHE A 42 -2.18 -1.23 -15.75
C PHE A 42 -2.82 0.16 -15.63
N CYS A 43 -2.32 1.06 -14.77
CA CYS A 43 -2.76 2.45 -14.64
C CYS A 43 -2.08 3.39 -15.64
N THR A 44 -2.74 4.48 -16.04
CA THR A 44 -2.20 5.50 -16.95
C THR A 44 -1.29 6.50 -16.23
N LYS A 45 -1.56 6.72 -14.95
CA LYS A 45 -0.80 7.60 -14.06
C LYS A 45 -0.71 6.94 -12.69
N VAL A 46 0.42 7.10 -12.00
CA VAL A 46 0.62 6.63 -10.63
C VAL A 46 1.29 7.73 -9.82
N GLU A 47 0.77 8.01 -8.63
CA GLU A 47 1.28 9.04 -7.72
C GLU A 47 1.26 8.56 -6.28
N ARG A 48 2.20 9.04 -5.48
CA ARG A 48 2.18 8.92 -4.02
C ARG A 48 1.66 10.23 -3.43
N LYS A 49 0.58 10.18 -2.66
CA LYS A 49 -0.04 11.36 -2.04
C LYS A 49 -0.77 10.98 -0.74
N ASN A 50 -1.16 11.99 0.03
CA ASN A 50 -2.08 11.79 1.14
C ASN A 50 -3.48 11.43 0.60
N LEU A 51 -4.03 10.31 1.07
CA LEU A 51 -5.37 9.81 0.74
C LEU A 51 -6.43 10.63 1.49
N ASP A 52 -6.36 10.62 2.82
CA ASP A 52 -7.13 11.46 3.73
C ASP A 52 -6.49 11.48 5.14
N GLU A 53 -7.13 12.19 6.08
CA GLU A 53 -6.65 12.33 7.46
C GLU A 53 -6.60 11.02 8.26
N VAL A 54 -7.34 9.98 7.84
CA VAL A 54 -7.47 8.69 8.51
C VAL A 54 -6.51 7.66 7.90
N LEU A 55 -6.49 7.57 6.57
CA LEU A 55 -5.68 6.61 5.82
C LEU A 55 -4.23 7.08 5.63
N GLY A 56 -3.97 8.38 5.82
CA GLY A 56 -2.64 8.95 5.69
C GLY A 56 -2.13 8.90 4.25
N GLU A 57 -0.85 8.57 4.08
CA GLU A 57 -0.23 8.49 2.75
C GLU A 57 -0.61 7.19 2.03
N GLY A 58 -0.67 7.23 0.69
CA GLY A 58 -0.91 6.06 -0.15
C GLY A 58 -0.29 6.18 -1.53
N VAL A 59 -0.30 5.07 -2.27
CA VAL A 59 0.02 5.03 -3.70
C VAL A 59 -1.28 4.88 -4.47
N ILE A 60 -1.55 5.81 -5.38
CA ILE A 60 -2.76 5.85 -6.22
C ILE A 60 -2.40 5.66 -7.67
N GLY A 61 -3.09 4.75 -8.33
CA GLY A 61 -3.13 4.59 -9.77
C GLY A 61 -4.45 5.10 -10.36
N TYR A 62 -4.38 5.76 -11.51
CA TYR A 62 -5.56 6.25 -12.23
C TYR A 62 -5.74 5.42 -13.50
N PHE A 63 -6.98 5.01 -13.78
CA PHE A 63 -7.38 4.42 -15.04
C PHE A 63 -7.54 5.48 -16.14
N ALA A 64 -7.86 5.07 -17.36
CA ALA A 64 -8.00 6.00 -18.49
C ALA A 64 -9.30 6.82 -18.45
N ASP A 65 -10.34 6.28 -17.82
CA ASP A 65 -11.63 6.92 -17.58
C ASP A 65 -11.64 7.85 -16.35
N GLY A 66 -10.57 7.80 -15.55
CA GLY A 66 -10.38 8.64 -14.36
C GLY A 66 -10.70 7.92 -13.04
N ASP A 67 -11.16 6.66 -13.08
CA ASP A 67 -11.34 5.87 -11.86
C ASP A 67 -9.98 5.59 -11.18
N GLU A 68 -10.00 5.40 -9.86
CA GLU A 68 -8.79 5.30 -9.04
C GLU A 68 -8.69 3.91 -8.37
N VAL A 69 -7.46 3.43 -8.24
CA VAL A 69 -7.08 2.23 -7.46
C VAL A 69 -5.96 2.64 -6.51
N HIS A 70 -5.99 2.19 -5.26
CA HIS A 70 -5.00 2.64 -4.28
C HIS A 70 -4.65 1.60 -3.23
N VAL A 71 -3.52 1.84 -2.57
CA VAL A 71 -3.15 1.20 -1.30
C VAL A 71 -2.70 2.27 -0.33
N SER A 72 -3.09 2.13 0.93
CA SER A 72 -2.59 2.96 2.03
C SER A 72 -1.21 2.48 2.48
N LEU A 73 -0.41 3.42 2.99
CA LEU A 73 0.92 3.17 3.53
C LEU A 73 0.90 3.21 5.07
N ASP A 74 -0.19 2.67 5.63
CA ASP A 74 -0.44 2.62 7.06
C ASP A 74 0.13 1.35 7.73
N PRO A 75 0.19 1.30 9.08
CA PRO A 75 0.80 0.19 9.83
C PRO A 75 0.09 -1.15 9.72
N PHE A 76 -1.12 -1.21 9.18
CA PHE A 76 -1.86 -2.45 8.93
C PHE A 76 -1.67 -2.91 7.49
N GLU A 77 -1.77 -1.99 6.53
CA GLU A 77 -1.70 -2.30 5.10
C GLU A 77 -0.28 -2.68 4.67
N VAL A 78 0.74 -1.94 5.12
CA VAL A 78 2.15 -2.15 4.71
C VAL A 78 2.67 -3.56 5.07
N PRO A 79 2.47 -4.10 6.30
CA PRO A 79 2.86 -5.48 6.58
C PRO A 79 2.10 -6.51 5.74
N ALA A 80 0.82 -6.29 5.45
CA ALA A 80 0.01 -7.19 4.63
C ALA A 80 0.49 -7.19 3.16
N MET A 81 0.75 -6.02 2.60
CA MET A 81 1.38 -5.85 1.30
C MET A 81 2.74 -6.56 1.22
N ARG A 82 3.58 -6.45 2.26
CA ARG A 82 4.88 -7.15 2.29
C ARG A 82 4.70 -8.66 2.18
N VAL A 83 3.78 -9.24 2.96
CA VAL A 83 3.51 -10.69 2.89
C VAL A 83 3.00 -11.09 1.50
N ALA A 84 2.16 -10.27 0.87
CA ALA A 84 1.71 -10.52 -0.50
C ALA A 84 2.86 -10.43 -1.50
N HIS A 85 3.72 -9.42 -1.37
CA HIS A 85 4.89 -9.21 -2.21
C HIS A 85 5.89 -10.37 -2.14
N GLU A 86 6.25 -10.81 -0.93
CA GLU A 86 7.15 -11.96 -0.71
C GLU A 86 6.60 -13.26 -1.30
N ARG A 87 5.28 -13.35 -1.49
CA ARG A 87 4.61 -14.51 -2.11
C ARG A 87 4.40 -14.35 -3.61
N GLY A 88 4.84 -13.24 -4.21
CA GLY A 88 4.60 -12.93 -5.62
C GLY A 88 3.13 -12.66 -5.95
N LYS A 89 2.34 -12.20 -4.96
CA LYS A 89 0.87 -11.99 -5.06
C LYS A 89 0.44 -10.54 -4.83
N LEU A 90 1.35 -9.58 -5.01
CA LEU A 90 1.06 -8.18 -4.72
C LEU A 90 -0.02 -7.60 -5.65
N LEU A 91 -0.05 -8.02 -6.92
CA LEU A 91 -1.10 -7.61 -7.85
C LEU A 91 -2.48 -8.08 -7.38
N GLU A 92 -2.64 -9.37 -7.10
CA GLU A 92 -3.89 -9.95 -6.64
C GLU A 92 -4.35 -9.33 -5.32
N TYR A 93 -3.41 -9.01 -4.44
CA TYR A 93 -3.69 -8.28 -3.21
C TYR A 93 -4.27 -6.88 -3.48
N ILE A 94 -3.60 -6.08 -4.32
CA ILE A 94 -4.06 -4.72 -4.68
C ILE A 94 -5.44 -4.77 -5.35
N LEU A 95 -5.66 -5.71 -6.28
CA LEU A 95 -6.94 -5.90 -6.93
C LEU A 95 -8.04 -6.23 -5.91
N ALA A 96 -7.78 -7.19 -5.02
CA ALA A 96 -8.74 -7.60 -3.99
C ALA A 96 -9.07 -6.46 -3.01
N ALA A 97 -8.07 -5.69 -2.56
CA ALA A 97 -8.25 -4.55 -1.68
C ALA A 97 -9.14 -3.45 -2.29
N ASN A 98 -9.13 -3.33 -3.63
CA ASN A 98 -9.93 -2.36 -4.38
C ASN A 98 -11.23 -2.97 -4.95
N GLY A 99 -11.57 -4.20 -4.57
CA GLY A 99 -12.80 -4.87 -5.04
C GLY A 99 -12.80 -5.21 -6.54
N ILE A 100 -11.62 -5.32 -7.15
CA ILE A 100 -11.45 -5.64 -8.57
C ILE A 100 -11.27 -7.17 -8.71
N PRO A 101 -12.18 -7.90 -9.35
CA PRO A 101 -11.97 -9.32 -9.64
C PRO A 101 -10.79 -9.55 -10.58
N VAL A 102 -10.04 -10.63 -10.37
CA VAL A 102 -8.90 -10.99 -11.23
C VAL A 102 -9.35 -11.18 -12.68
N GLU A 103 -10.54 -11.72 -12.91
CA GLU A 103 -11.11 -11.91 -14.24
C GLU A 103 -11.33 -10.58 -14.96
N TYR A 104 -11.75 -9.53 -14.23
CA TYR A 104 -11.90 -8.19 -14.78
C TYR A 104 -10.54 -7.61 -15.17
N TYR A 105 -9.53 -7.77 -14.32
CA TYR A 105 -8.17 -7.35 -14.63
C TYR A 105 -7.66 -8.01 -15.91
N GLU A 106 -7.74 -9.33 -16.00
CA GLU A 106 -7.24 -10.09 -17.15
C GLU A 106 -7.94 -9.73 -18.46
N GLN A 107 -9.24 -9.43 -18.40
CA GLN A 107 -10.01 -9.13 -19.61
C GLN A 107 -9.89 -7.66 -20.04
N HIS A 108 -9.71 -6.71 -19.11
CA HIS A 108 -9.95 -5.29 -19.38
C HIS A 108 -8.79 -4.36 -18.99
N LEU A 109 -7.96 -4.74 -18.02
CA LEU A 109 -6.91 -3.87 -17.47
C LEU A 109 -5.50 -4.32 -17.84
N ARG A 110 -5.29 -5.62 -18.04
CA ARG A 110 -3.98 -6.17 -18.38
C ARG A 110 -3.52 -5.63 -19.72
N ARG A 111 -2.38 -4.93 -19.70
CA ARG A 111 -1.71 -4.47 -20.91
C ARG A 111 -0.90 -5.62 -21.51
N VAL A 112 -1.11 -5.89 -22.80
CA VAL A 112 -0.42 -6.93 -23.57
C VAL A 112 0.97 -6.45 -23.98
#